data_AF-A0A268AEJ3-F1
#
_entry.id   AF-A0A268AEJ3-F1
#
_cell.length_a   1.000
_cell.length_b   1.000
_cell.length_c   1.000
_cell.angle_alpha   90.00
_cell.angle_beta   90.00
_cell.angle_gamma   90.00
#
_symmetry.space_group_name_H-M   'P 1'
#
loop_
_entity.id
_entity.type
_entity.pdbx_description
1 polymer ?
#
loop_
_entity_poly.entity_id
_entity_poly.type
_entity_poly.pdbx_seq_one_letter_code
_entity_poly.pdbx_strand_id
1 'polypeptide(L)'
;MRLIPAQACELSKLDEFFGNSLPRWKMEQQKLYEEGYIIEAEEGWRAFFCLEQYEQSLRVHSMYVKPPANGTIILTCMELASIEARRREASSLRLISHHETLDQLMALYGFEAKQGFWEKTL
;
A
#
# COMPACT_ATOMS: atom_id res chain seq x y z
N MET A 1 2.36 11.04 -10.14
CA MET A 1 2.63 10.46 -8.82
C MET A 1 3.68 9.37 -8.97
N ARG A 2 4.52 9.18 -7.95
CA ARG A 2 5.63 8.22 -7.97
C ARG A 2 5.57 7.31 -6.76
N LEU A 3 5.94 6.04 -6.96
CA LEU A 3 6.15 5.09 -5.88
C LEU A 3 7.62 5.13 -5.44
N ILE A 4 7.86 5.31 -4.15
CA ILE A 4 9.20 5.44 -3.55
C ILE A 4 9.33 4.41 -2.41
N PRO A 5 10.36 3.55 -2.39
CA PRO A 5 10.61 2.70 -1.22
C PRO A 5 10.83 3.57 0.03
N ALA A 6 10.20 3.22 1.15
CA ALA A 6 10.32 3.94 2.40
C ALA A 6 11.79 4.07 2.85
N GLN A 7 12.61 3.05 2.58
CA GLN A 7 14.06 3.03 2.83
C GLN A 7 14.86 4.11 2.10
N ALA A 8 14.29 4.73 1.05
CA ALA A 8 14.91 5.84 0.33
C ALA A 8 14.65 7.20 1.02
N CYS A 9 13.92 7.21 2.14
CA CYS A 9 13.55 8.40 2.89
C CYS A 9 14.09 8.33 4.31
N GLU A 10 14.35 9.48 4.93
CA GLU A 10 14.72 9.52 6.35
C GLU A 10 13.55 9.06 7.23
N LEU A 11 13.84 8.25 8.25
CA LEU A 11 12.83 7.74 9.18
C LEU A 11 12.04 8.88 9.86
N SER A 12 12.70 9.99 10.17
CA SER A 12 12.06 11.19 10.73
C SER A 12 10.96 11.78 9.84
N LYS A 13 11.11 11.69 8.51
CA LYS A 13 10.10 12.16 7.56
C LYS A 13 8.89 11.22 7.51
N LEU A 14 9.11 9.92 7.68
CA LEU A 14 8.04 8.96 7.87
C LEU A 14 7.29 9.24 9.19
N ASP A 15 8.01 9.45 10.29
CA ASP A 15 7.40 9.82 11.57
C ASP A 15 6.51 11.06 11.44
N GLU A 16 6.98 12.11 10.74
CA GLU A 16 6.18 13.32 10.47
C GLU A 16 4.95 13.02 9.61
N PHE A 17 5.12 12.20 8.56
CA PHE A 17 4.05 11.87 7.63
C PHE A 17 2.90 11.12 8.30
N PHE A 18 3.22 10.13 9.14
CA PHE A 18 2.22 9.39 9.90
C PHE A 18 1.72 10.14 11.12
N GLY A 19 2.50 11.09 11.65
CA GLY A 19 2.19 11.83 12.86
C GLY A 19 1.88 10.89 14.04
N ASN A 20 0.67 11.01 14.60
CA ASN A 20 0.23 10.15 15.71
C ASN A 20 -0.25 8.75 15.28
N SER A 21 -0.29 8.46 13.97
CA SER A 21 -0.80 7.21 13.42
C SER A 21 0.26 6.14 13.20
N LEU A 22 1.55 6.44 13.39
CA LEU A 22 2.59 5.42 13.27
C LEU A 22 2.58 4.50 14.51
N PRO A 23 2.63 3.16 14.35
CA PRO A 23 2.83 2.26 15.46
C PRO A 23 4.08 2.64 16.24
N ARG A 24 4.00 2.73 17.57
CA ARG A 24 5.12 3.18 18.43
C ARG A 24 6.09 2.06 18.80
N TRP A 25 5.87 0.85 18.31
CA TRP A 25 6.69 -0.33 18.61
C TRP A 25 7.85 -0.40 17.63
N LYS A 26 9.09 -0.37 18.14
CA LYS A 26 10.31 -0.29 17.32
C LYS A 26 10.41 -1.38 16.23
N MET A 27 10.04 -2.62 16.56
CA MET A 27 10.09 -3.72 15.58
C MET A 27 9.07 -3.57 14.45
N GLU A 28 7.86 -3.08 14.77
CA GLU A 28 6.82 -2.84 13.77
C GLU A 28 7.22 -1.68 12.86
N GLN A 29 7.80 -0.62 13.41
CA GLN A 29 8.34 0.50 12.63
C GLN A 29 9.43 0.04 11.65
N GLN A 30 10.34 -0.83 12.10
CA GLN A 30 11.39 -1.34 11.24
C GLN A 30 10.82 -2.16 10.08
N LYS A 31 9.86 -3.07 10.34
CA LYS A 31 9.22 -3.85 9.28
C LYS A 31 8.46 -2.95 8.29
N LEU A 32 7.74 -1.94 8.79
CA LEU A 32 7.09 -0.93 7.94
C LEU A 32 8.09 -0.15 7.09
N TYR A 33 9.27 0.17 7.65
CA TYR A 33 10.31 0.88 6.92
C TYR A 33 10.94 0.01 5.81
N GLU A 34 11.15 -1.27 6.07
CA GLU A 34 11.74 -2.22 5.12
C GLU A 34 10.80 -2.59 3.97
N GLU A 35 9.52 -2.81 4.26
CA GLU A 35 8.52 -3.26 3.29
C GLU A 35 7.69 -2.13 2.68
N GLY A 36 7.82 -0.93 3.26
CA GLY A 36 6.99 0.22 2.98
C GLY A 36 7.31 0.92 1.67
N TYR A 37 6.27 1.50 1.09
CA TYR A 37 6.32 2.38 -0.06
C TYR A 37 5.52 3.63 0.20
N ILE A 38 6.04 4.77 -0.23
CA ILE A 38 5.39 6.07 -0.20
C ILE A 38 4.91 6.42 -1.61
N ILE A 39 3.71 6.99 -1.70
CA ILE A 39 3.24 7.67 -2.91
C ILE A 39 3.50 9.16 -2.78
N GLU A 40 4.38 9.65 -3.63
CA GLU A 40 4.69 11.07 -3.77
C GLU A 40 3.85 11.70 -4.89
N ALA A 41 3.23 12.83 -4.57
CA ALA A 41 2.55 13.74 -5.50
C ALA A 41 3.24 15.11 -5.47
N GLU A 42 2.79 16.05 -6.32
CA GLU A 42 3.38 17.40 -6.41
C GLU A 42 3.35 18.16 -5.08
N GLU A 43 2.30 17.97 -4.28
CA GLU A 43 2.12 18.59 -2.96
C GLU A 43 2.79 17.79 -1.82
N GLY A 44 3.59 16.77 -2.15
CA GLY A 44 4.28 15.89 -1.21
C GLY A 44 3.63 14.51 -1.05
N TRP A 45 3.91 13.86 0.07
CA TRP A 45 3.49 12.47 0.31
C TRP A 45 1.98 12.38 0.56
N ARG A 46 1.33 11.44 -0.12
CA ARG A 46 -0.13 11.28 -0.11
C ARG A 46 -0.60 9.95 0.46
N ALA A 47 0.19 8.89 0.32
CA ALA A 47 -0.16 7.59 0.85
C ALA A 47 1.10 6.78 1.18
N PHE A 48 0.90 5.74 1.96
CA PHE A 48 1.86 4.71 2.26
C PHE A 48 1.17 3.35 2.22
N PHE A 49 1.89 2.32 1.81
CA PHE A 49 1.48 0.92 1.98
C PHE A 49 2.71 0.01 1.98
N CYS A 50 2.57 -1.19 2.54
CA CYS A 50 3.60 -2.21 2.48
C CYS A 50 3.31 -3.24 1.39
N LEU A 51 4.39 -3.80 0.83
CA LEU A 51 4.35 -4.92 -0.11
C LEU A 51 5.16 -6.10 0.43
N GLU A 52 4.45 -7.11 0.92
CA GLU A 52 5.02 -8.34 1.44
C GLU A 52 4.93 -9.44 0.37
N GLN A 53 6.03 -10.16 0.14
CA GLN A 53 6.02 -11.34 -0.74
C GLN A 53 5.31 -12.50 -0.04
N TYR A 54 4.35 -13.10 -0.74
CA TYR A 54 3.65 -14.28 -0.27
C TYR A 54 3.50 -15.28 -1.41
N GLU A 55 4.32 -16.33 -1.40
CA GLU A 55 4.41 -17.31 -2.49
C GLU A 55 4.70 -16.61 -3.83
N GLN A 56 3.85 -16.79 -4.85
CA GLN A 56 3.94 -16.10 -6.14
C GLN A 56 3.14 -14.79 -6.18
N SER A 57 2.61 -14.32 -5.05
CA SER A 57 1.81 -13.11 -4.98
C SER A 57 2.52 -12.01 -4.19
N LEU A 58 2.18 -10.75 -4.46
CA LEU A 58 2.44 -9.66 -3.53
C LEU A 58 1.19 -9.33 -2.74
N ARG A 59 1.35 -9.12 -1.44
CA ARG A 59 0.28 -8.69 -0.55
C ARG A 59 0.46 -7.21 -0.21
N VAL A 60 -0.58 -6.41 -0.47
CA VAL A 60 -0.72 -5.06 0.05
C VAL A 60 -1.27 -5.11 1.47
N HIS A 61 -0.59 -4.45 2.40
CA HIS A 61 -1.07 -4.27 3.77
C HIS A 61 -0.58 -2.95 4.36
N SER A 62 -1.02 -2.66 5.61
CA SER A 62 -0.60 -1.46 6.36
C SER A 62 -0.77 -0.15 5.56
N MET A 63 -1.89 -0.04 4.82
CA MET A 63 -2.15 1.13 4.00
C MET A 63 -2.56 2.32 4.87
N TYR A 64 -1.96 3.47 4.57
CA TYR A 64 -2.32 4.76 5.14
C TYR A 64 -2.48 5.77 4.00
N VAL A 65 -3.56 6.54 4.03
CA VAL A 65 -3.80 7.63 3.07
C VAL A 65 -3.93 8.93 3.86
N LYS A 66 -3.07 9.90 3.54
CA LYS A 66 -3.09 11.22 4.20
C LYS A 66 -4.41 11.93 3.88
N PRO A 67 -5.16 12.41 4.89
CA PRO A 67 -6.38 13.16 4.65
C PRO A 67 -6.17 14.38 3.70
N PRO A 68 -7.16 14.73 2.87
CA PRO A 68 -8.41 13.99 2.65
C PRO A 68 -8.15 12.70 1.85
N ALA A 69 -8.65 11.58 2.34
CA ALA A 69 -8.59 10.30 1.64
C ALA A 69 -9.74 10.24 0.62
N ASN A 70 -9.42 9.98 -0.65
CA ASN A 70 -10.41 9.79 -1.70
C ASN A 70 -10.11 8.52 -2.50
N GLY A 71 -11.12 8.01 -3.20
CA GLY A 71 -11.01 6.76 -3.96
C GLY A 71 -9.89 6.79 -5.00
N THR A 72 -9.62 7.93 -5.61
CA THR A 72 -8.55 8.10 -6.62
C THR A 72 -7.17 7.77 -6.06
N ILE A 73 -6.84 8.20 -4.83
CA ILE A 73 -5.55 7.88 -4.21
C ILE A 73 -5.44 6.37 -3.95
N ILE A 74 -6.51 5.74 -3.46
CA ILE A 74 -6.54 4.29 -3.20
C ILE A 74 -6.34 3.50 -4.49
N LEU A 75 -7.04 3.88 -5.57
CA LEU A 75 -6.87 3.24 -6.89
C LEU A 75 -5.44 3.44 -7.42
N THR A 76 -4.85 4.62 -7.19
CA THR A 76 -3.44 4.88 -7.55
C THR A 76 -2.49 3.99 -6.74
N CYS A 77 -2.77 3.74 -5.45
CA CYS A 77 -2.01 2.76 -4.67
C CYS A 77 -2.05 1.37 -5.32
N MET A 78 -3.23 0.91 -5.74
CA MET A 78 -3.38 -0.40 -6.37
C MET A 78 -2.69 -0.49 -7.73
N GLU A 79 -2.73 0.57 -8.54
CA GLU A 79 -2.04 0.64 -9.82
C GLU A 79 -0.52 0.55 -9.64
N LEU A 80 0.03 1.40 -8.77
CA LEU A 80 1.47 1.39 -8.51
C LEU A 80 1.93 0.08 -7.85
N ALA A 81 1.12 -0.49 -6.96
CA ALA A 81 1.38 -1.81 -6.40
C ALA A 81 1.37 -2.92 -7.46
N SER A 82 0.46 -2.85 -8.44
CA SER A 82 0.38 -3.82 -9.54
C SER A 82 1.60 -3.73 -10.45
N ILE A 83 2.06 -2.51 -10.76
CA ILE A 83 3.29 -2.27 -11.53
C ILE A 83 4.50 -2.83 -10.79
N GLU A 84 4.63 -2.55 -9.49
CA GLU A 84 5.72 -3.07 -8.67
C GLU A 84 5.67 -4.59 -8.52
N ALA A 85 4.47 -5.18 -8.41
CA ALA A 85 4.29 -6.63 -8.37
C ALA A 85 4.73 -7.31 -9.67
N ARG A 86 4.38 -6.75 -10.83
CA ARG A 86 4.90 -7.23 -12.13
C ARG A 86 6.42 -7.11 -12.22
N ARG A 87 7.01 -6.03 -11.69
CA ARG A 87 8.47 -5.84 -11.65
C ARG A 87 9.17 -6.92 -10.82
N ARG A 88 8.49 -7.46 -9.80
CA ARG A 88 8.97 -8.58 -8.97
C ARG A 88 8.52 -9.95 -9.47
N GLU A 89 7.97 -10.04 -10.68
CA GLU A 89 7.51 -11.28 -11.30
C GLU A 89 6.42 -12.00 -10.47
N ALA A 90 5.63 -11.25 -9.69
CA ALA A 90 4.48 -11.81 -9.00
C ALA A 90 3.34 -12.08 -9.99
N SER A 91 2.63 -13.19 -9.79
CA SER A 91 1.49 -13.61 -10.62
C SER A 91 0.17 -12.96 -10.19
N SER A 92 0.08 -12.49 -8.95
CA SER A 92 -1.10 -11.76 -8.46
C SER A 92 -0.77 -10.73 -7.38
N LEU A 93 -1.69 -9.77 -7.23
CA LEU A 93 -1.72 -8.81 -6.13
C LEU A 93 -2.89 -9.14 -5.20
N ARG A 94 -2.63 -9.16 -3.89
CA ARG A 94 -3.62 -9.49 -2.85
C ARG A 94 -3.78 -8.37 -1.85
N LEU A 95 -4.97 -8.20 -1.28
CA LEU A 95 -5.17 -7.39 -0.08
C LEU A 95 -6.27 -7.97 0.81
N ILE A 96 -6.21 -7.62 2.10
CA ILE A 96 -7.30 -7.85 3.05
C ILE A 96 -7.96 -6.51 3.30
N SER A 97 -9.29 -6.49 3.20
CA SER A 97 -10.10 -5.31 3.46
C SER A 97 -11.05 -5.58 4.63
N HIS A 98 -11.25 -4.56 5.45
CA HIS A 98 -12.24 -4.54 6.54
C HIS A 98 -13.24 -3.39 6.38
N HIS A 99 -13.25 -2.74 5.21
CA HIS A 99 -14.06 -1.55 4.94
C HIS A 99 -14.88 -1.75 3.66
N GLU A 100 -16.20 -1.62 3.75
CA GLU A 100 -17.11 -1.82 2.61
C GLU A 100 -16.79 -0.89 1.43
N THR A 101 -16.37 0.35 1.70
CA THR A 101 -15.96 1.28 0.64
C THR A 101 -14.71 0.80 -0.10
N LEU A 102 -13.77 0.17 0.60
CA LEU A 102 -12.59 -0.40 -0.04
C LEU A 102 -12.98 -1.62 -0.88
N ASP A 103 -13.89 -2.46 -0.38
CA ASP A 103 -14.42 -3.62 -1.10
C ASP A 103 -15.07 -3.21 -2.45
N GLN A 104 -15.90 -2.16 -2.42
CA GLN A 104 -16.51 -1.61 -3.63
C GLN A 104 -15.45 -1.10 -4.63
N LEU A 105 -14.40 -0.42 -4.15
CA LEU A 105 -13.30 0.04 -5.00
C LEU A 105 -12.50 -1.13 -5.59
N MET A 106 -12.24 -2.19 -4.82
CA MET A 106 -11.51 -3.36 -5.28
C MET A 106 -12.28 -4.08 -6.41
N ALA A 107 -13.59 -4.27 -6.24
CA ALA A 107 -14.44 -4.84 -7.26
C ALA A 107 -14.42 -3.99 -8.56
N LEU A 108 -14.54 -2.67 -8.46
CA LEU A 108 -14.48 -1.77 -9.62
C LEU A 108 -13.12 -1.81 -10.34
N TYR A 109 -12.05 -2.06 -9.60
CA TYR A 109 -10.68 -2.07 -10.10
C TYR A 109 -10.21 -3.45 -10.60
N GLY A 110 -11.12 -4.42 -10.63
CA GLY A 110 -10.91 -5.75 -11.20
C GLY A 110 -10.27 -6.76 -10.26
N PHE A 111 -10.34 -6.54 -8.94
CA PHE A 111 -10.05 -7.59 -7.98
C PHE A 111 -11.26 -8.52 -7.82
N GLU A 112 -10.98 -9.81 -7.65
CA GLU A 112 -11.95 -10.84 -7.33
C GLU A 112 -11.93 -11.13 -5.83
N ALA A 113 -13.11 -11.24 -5.22
CA ALA A 113 -13.23 -11.69 -3.84
C ALA A 113 -12.87 -13.19 -3.74
N LYS A 114 -11.95 -13.52 -2.83
CA LYS A 114 -11.60 -14.89 -2.40
C LYS A 114 -11.99 -15.08 -0.94
N GLN A 115 -11.76 -16.26 -0.38
CA GLN A 115 -12.06 -16.53 1.02
C GLN A 115 -11.15 -15.72 1.96
N GLY A 116 -11.64 -14.55 2.42
CA GLY A 116 -10.97 -13.69 3.39
C GLY A 116 -10.02 -12.63 2.81
N PHE A 117 -9.91 -12.51 1.49
CA PHE A 117 -9.06 -11.51 0.82
C PHE A 117 -9.56 -11.19 -0.60
N TRP A 118 -9.03 -10.13 -1.18
CA TRP A 118 -9.20 -9.75 -2.58
C TRP A 118 -7.95 -10.09 -3.37
N GLU A 119 -8.10 -10.57 -4.61
CA GLU A 119 -6.98 -10.91 -5.49
C GLU A 119 -7.19 -10.39 -6.92
N LYS A 120 -6.12 -9.88 -7.53
CA LYS A 120 -6.07 -9.51 -8.94
C LYS A 120 -4.89 -10.20 -9.61
N THR A 121 -5.15 -10.97 -10.66
CA THR A 121 -4.11 -11.56 -11.52
C THR A 121 -3.43 -10.44 -12.33
N LEU A 122 -2.11 -10.52 -12.46
CA LEU A 122 -1.26 -9.45 -13.02
C LEU A 122 -0.87 -9.66 -14.47
#